data_AF-A0A4P6L2N0-F1
#
_entry.id   AF-A0A4P6L2N0-F1
#
_cell.length_a   1.000
_cell.length_b   1.000
_cell.length_c   1.000
_cell.angle_alpha   90.00
_cell.angle_beta   90.00
_cell.angle_gamma   90.00
#
_symmetry.space_group_name_H-M   'P 1'
#
loop_
_entity.id
_entity.type
_entity.pdbx_description
1 polymer ?
#
loop_
_entity_poly.entity_id
_entity_poly.type
_entity_poly.pdbx_seq_one_letter_code
_entity_poly.pdbx_strand_id
1 'polypeptide(L)' 'MPRGASPKREREAKKLERKFKKEKRYAGREDEVAARIVNKQRAKSGETKTRHKPPSRSASRRKSRTSRSRTRRSPKKS' A
#
# COMPACT_ATOMS: atom_id res chain seq x y z
N MET A 1 5.26 -16.05 6.23
CA MET A 1 6.70 -15.70 6.20
C MET A 1 6.94 -14.51 5.25
N PRO A 2 7.81 -13.53 5.59
CA PRO A 2 8.08 -12.39 4.72
C PRO A 2 8.92 -12.82 3.51
N ARG A 3 8.31 -12.87 2.32
CA ARG A 3 9.01 -13.14 1.05
C ARG A 3 9.92 -11.96 0.70
N GLY A 4 11.15 -12.23 0.28
CA GLY A 4 12.14 -11.21 -0.09
C GLY A 4 12.84 -10.52 1.09
N ALA A 5 12.81 -11.14 2.28
CA ALA A 5 13.63 -10.73 3.40
C ALA A 5 15.05 -11.31 3.26
N SER A 6 16.05 -10.71 3.91
CA SER A 6 17.40 -11.29 3.92
C SER A 6 17.39 -12.64 4.65
N PRO A 7 18.31 -13.58 4.34
CA PRO A 7 18.37 -14.90 5.00
C PRO A 7 18.40 -14.83 6.53
N LYS A 8 18.99 -13.76 7.09
CA LYS A 8 18.99 -13.45 8.53
C LYS A 8 17.56 -13.26 9.07
N ARG A 9 16.75 -12.46 8.38
CA ARG A 9 15.37 -12.11 8.77
C ARG A 9 14.41 -13.29 8.64
N GLU A 10 14.62 -14.16 7.65
CA GLU A 10 13.84 -15.39 7.53
C GLU A 10 14.08 -16.36 8.70
N ARG A 11 15.34 -16.52 9.12
CA ARG A 11 15.69 -17.33 10.29
C ARG A 11 15.10 -16.75 11.57
N GLU A 12 15.08 -15.43 11.69
CA GLU A 12 14.49 -14.72 12.84
C GLU A 12 12.97 -14.93 12.90
N ALA A 13 12.27 -14.80 11.77
CA ALA A 13 10.83 -15.05 11.69
C ALA A 13 10.48 -16.48 12.14
N LYS A 14 11.21 -17.49 11.64
CA LYS A 14 11.03 -18.90 12.03
C LYS A 14 11.30 -19.13 13.52
N LYS A 15 12.29 -18.45 14.10
CA LYS A 15 12.58 -18.54 15.55
C LYS A 15 11.44 -17.96 16.39
N LEU A 16 10.91 -16.79 16.01
CA LEU A 16 9.79 -16.15 16.70
C LEU A 16 8.52 -16.99 16.59
N GLU A 17 8.20 -17.49 15.40
CA GLU A 17 7.08 -18.39 15.14
C GLU A 17 7.14 -19.63 16.04
N ARG A 18 8.28 -20.32 16.09
CA ARG A 18 8.48 -21.48 16.96
C ARG A 18 8.32 -21.15 18.44
N LYS A 19 8.80 -19.98 18.88
CA LYS A 19 8.61 -19.52 20.27
C LYS A 19 7.13 -19.29 20.57
N PHE A 20 6.41 -18.59 19.69
CA PHE A 20 4.98 -18.32 19.88
C PHE A 20 4.12 -19.58 19.84
N LYS A 21 4.47 -20.57 19.00
CA LYS A 21 3.81 -21.89 18.98
C LYS A 21 4.01 -22.64 20.30
N LYS A 22 5.23 -22.59 20.85
CA LYS A 22 5.54 -23.20 22.16
C LYS A 22 4.81 -22.51 23.31
N GLU A 23 4.79 -21.18 23.31
CA GLU A 23 4.14 -20.37 24.34
C GLU A 23 2.60 -20.33 24.19
N LYS A 24 2.06 -20.80 23.04
CA LYS A 24 0.64 -20.67 22.64
C LYS A 24 0.09 -19.25 22.76
N ARG A 25 0.96 -18.24 22.79
CA ARG A 25 0.62 -16.84 23.06
C ARG A 25 -0.23 -16.20 21.97
N TYR A 26 -0.11 -16.71 20.74
CA TYR A 26 -0.81 -16.22 19.56
C TYR A 26 -1.41 -17.37 18.74
N ALA A 27 -2.14 -18.28 19.41
CA ALA A 27 -2.77 -19.45 18.79
C ALA A 27 -3.44 -19.12 17.44
N GLY A 28 -2.95 -19.73 16.36
CA GLY A 28 -3.48 -19.58 15.00
C GLY A 28 -3.01 -18.31 14.24
N ARG A 29 -2.20 -17.45 14.87
CA ARG A 29 -1.65 -16.21 14.28
C ARG A 29 -0.14 -16.07 14.46
N GLU A 30 0.54 -17.13 14.90
CA GLU A 30 1.97 -17.11 15.23
C GLU A 30 2.82 -16.67 14.03
N ASP A 31 2.52 -17.23 12.86
CA ASP A 31 3.22 -16.95 11.60
C ASP A 31 3.02 -15.49 11.15
N GLU A 32 1.81 -14.95 11.32
CA GLU A 32 1.47 -13.57 10.96
C GLU A 32 2.18 -12.58 11.89
N VAL A 33 2.11 -12.83 13.20
CA VAL A 33 2.73 -11.97 14.21
C VAL A 33 4.25 -11.99 14.06
N ALA A 34 4.86 -13.16 13.86
CA ALA A 34 6.29 -13.28 13.61
C ALA A 34 6.71 -12.48 12.36
N ALA A 35 5.96 -12.59 11.27
CA ALA A 35 6.23 -11.82 10.05
C ALA A 35 6.09 -10.31 10.28
N ARG A 36 5.07 -9.87 11.03
CA ARG A 36 4.83 -8.45 11.34
C ARG A 36 5.96 -7.86 12.19
N ILE A 37 6.45 -8.61 13.18
CA ILE A 37 7.58 -8.19 14.02
C ILE A 37 8.83 -7.99 13.16
N VAL A 38 9.17 -8.96 12.33
CA VAL A 38 10.34 -8.89 11.45
C VAL A 38 10.22 -7.75 10.44
N ASN A 39 9.05 -7.54 9.83
CA ASN A 39 8.83 -6.41 8.93
C ASN A 39 8.99 -5.06 9.65
N LYS A 40 8.50 -4.94 10.89
CA LYS A 40 8.69 -3.73 11.71
C LYS A 40 10.17 -3.50 12.02
N GLN A 41 10.94 -4.54 12.33
CA GLN A 41 12.38 -4.40 12.52
C GLN A 41 13.09 -4.00 11.22
N ARG A 42 12.73 -4.58 10.08
CA ARG A 42 13.30 -4.20 8.77
C ARG A 42 13.04 -2.73 8.45
N ALA A 43 11.82 -2.25 8.71
CA ALA A 43 11.47 -0.84 8.54
C ALA A 43 12.30 0.08 9.44
N LYS A 44 12.45 -0.29 10.73
CA LYS A 44 13.31 0.45 11.68
C LYS A 44 14.78 0.46 11.28
N SER A 45 15.28 -0.64 10.70
CA SER A 45 16.66 -0.79 10.25
C SER A 45 16.91 -0.21 8.85
N GLY A 46 15.90 0.34 8.18
CA GLY A 46 16.03 0.86 6.80
C GLY A 46 16.22 -0.23 5.73
N GLU A 47 16.00 -1.51 6.07
CA GLU A 47 16.10 -2.65 5.13
C GLU A 47 14.92 -2.73 4.16
N THR A 48 13.87 -1.94 4.38
CA THR A 48 12.77 -1.75 3.44
C THR A 48 12.97 -0.43 2.72
N LYS A 49 13.38 -0.48 1.45
CA LYS A 49 13.28 0.68 0.56
C LYS A 49 11.80 0.96 0.31
N THR A 50 11.21 1.91 1.03
CA THR A 50 9.95 2.51 0.60
C THR A 50 10.26 3.28 -0.68
N ARG A 51 10.16 2.61 -1.83
CA ARG A 51 9.89 3.31 -3.08
C ARG A 51 8.48 3.89 -2.92
N HIS A 52 8.37 5.01 -2.20
CA HIS A 52 7.24 5.91 -2.36
C HIS A 52 7.33 6.39 -3.80
N LYS A 53 6.75 5.64 -4.72
CA LYS A 53 6.42 6.16 -6.04
C LYS A 53 5.20 7.04 -5.76
N PRO A 54 5.33 8.38 -5.77
CA PRO A 54 4.15 9.22 -5.62
C PRO A 54 3.14 8.75 -6.68
N PRO A 55 1.84 8.67 -6.35
CA PRO A 55 0.84 8.31 -7.34
C PRO A 55 1.02 9.28 -8.51
N SER A 56 1.36 8.76 -9.69
CA SER A 56 1.36 9.59 -10.90
C SER A 56 -0.09 10.00 -11.08
N ARG A 57 -0.45 11.21 -10.63
CA ARG A 57 -1.71 11.84 -10.97
C ARG A 57 -1.72 11.94 -12.49
N SER A 58 -2.32 10.96 -13.17
CA SER A 58 -2.66 11.09 -14.57
C SER A 58 -3.51 12.34 -14.65
N ALA A 59 -3.02 13.36 -15.35
CA ALA A 59 -3.72 14.60 -15.59
C ALA A 59 -4.86 14.34 -16.58
N SER A 60 -5.83 13.49 -16.22
CA SER A 60 -7.16 13.56 -16.80
C SER A 60 -7.87 14.74 -16.15
N ARG A 61 -7.41 15.94 -16.53
CA ARG A 61 -8.27 17.13 -16.48
C ARG A 61 -9.38 16.86 -17.48
N ARG A 62 -10.41 16.17 -16.99
CA ARG A 62 -11.79 16.20 -17.41
C ARG A 62 -12.04 17.55 -18.09
N LYS A 63 -11.97 17.59 -19.43
CA LYS A 63 -12.31 18.75 -20.26
C LYS A 63 -13.81 18.94 -20.09
N SER A 64 -14.14 19.64 -19.03
CA SER A 64 -15.49 19.88 -18.58
C SER A 64 -16.12 20.88 -19.54
N ARG A 65 -17.08 20.38 -20.32
CA ARG A 65 -18.45 20.91 -20.42
C ARG A 65 -18.66 22.42 -20.66
N THR A 66 -17.73 23.15 -21.26
CA THR A 66 -17.98 24.51 -21.76
C THR A 66 -18.05 24.54 -23.28
N SER A 67 -19.19 24.11 -23.81
CA SER A 67 -19.69 24.54 -25.13
C SER A 67 -21.21 24.72 -25.13
N ARG A 68 -21.79 25.05 -23.97
CA ARG A 68 -23.15 25.60 -23.88
C ARG A 68 -23.05 27.09 -23.61
N SER A 69 -22.88 27.87 -24.68
CA SER A 69 -23.20 29.30 -24.63
C SER A 69 -23.36 29.83 -26.05
N ARG A 70 -24.63 30.06 -26.43
CA ARG A 70 -25.11 31.08 -27.40
C ARG A 70 -24.77 30.75 -28.88
N THR A 71 -25.69 30.55 -29.81
CA THR A 71 -26.92 31.32 -30.10
C THR A 71 -27.83 30.51 -31.03
N ARG A 72 -29.03 30.14 -30.58
CA ARG A 72 -30.19 29.95 -31.46
C ARG A 72 -31.24 30.97 -31.04
N ARG A 73 -31.83 31.65 -32.03
CA ARG A 73 -33.08 32.43 -32.01
C ARG A 73 -32.94 33.95 -31.85
N SER A 74 -32.76 34.62 -32.98
CA SER A 74 -33.25 36.00 -33.19
C SER A 74 -34.74 35.94 -33.54
N PRO A 75 -35.63 36.74 -32.93
CA PRO A 75 -37.02 36.86 -33.38
C PRO A 75 -37.15 37.93 -34.47
N LYS A 76 -37.99 37.67 -35.47
CA LYS A 76 -38.46 38.65 -36.46
C LYS A 76 -39.32 39.74 -35.80
N LYS A 77 -39.07 41.03 -36.13
CA LYS A 77 -40.12 42.07 -36.27
C LYS A 77 -39.55 43.36 -36.90
N SER A 78 -39.97 43.69 -38.12
CA SER A 78 -40.72 44.90 -38.48
C SER A 78 -41.30 44.73 -39.87
#